data_AF-A0A7W7RWR1-F1
#
_entry.id   AF-A0A7W7RWR1-F1
#
_cell.length_a   1.000
_cell.length_b   1.000
_cell.length_c   1.000
_cell.angle_alpha   90.00
_cell.angle_beta   90.00
_cell.angle_gamma   90.00
#
_symmetry.space_group_name_H-M   'P 1'
#
loop_
_entity.id
_entity.type
_entity.pdbx_description
1 polymer ?
#
loop_
_entity_poly.entity_id
_entity_poly.type
_entity_poly.pdbx_seq_one_letter_code
_entity_poly.pdbx_strand_id
1 'polypeptide(L)'
;MSITTRRKVGIAGAVVGVASAGVAAAALAKRYAVGRIRLRPDLEANEPLGELRGRPTTVATSDGVSLYAEVDGPEDAPLTVVFCHGYTLNLDSWHYQRRDLCDSYRLVLWDQRSHGRSPRTTAEDSTIDRLGDDLAEVIDALVPGPCVLVGHSMGGMTIMALADRHPELFGDRIKGVTLISTSSGKLAEVSLGLPALLAKAVHKVTPGTVSMLSRGGALVDRGREAGNDVAFLALRYLGFGDPKNVSPTVVDFAESMIRSTPFEVIADFYPALMSHDKLSALPVLDGVPTSIMVGDKDWLTPVDHSKAMAAALPRAQFTEVPDSSHLVQLERPTVVNDALRDLIKRAIADSAADGTDR
;
A
#
# COMPACT_ATOMS: atom_id res chain seq x y z
N MET A 1 -51.10 35.82 -15.32
CA MET A 1 -49.94 35.37 -14.50
C MET A 1 -50.18 35.91 -13.09
N SER A 2 -50.09 35.23 -11.95
CA SER A 2 -49.36 34.03 -11.53
C SER A 2 -49.87 33.65 -10.12
N ILE A 3 -50.59 32.53 -9.97
CA ILE A 3 -50.82 31.86 -8.66
C ILE A 3 -50.18 30.45 -8.69
N THR A 4 -50.04 29.86 -9.88
CA THR A 4 -49.45 28.54 -10.10
C THR A 4 -47.92 28.50 -9.98
N THR A 5 -47.22 29.62 -10.15
CA THR A 5 -45.74 29.65 -10.08
C THR A 5 -45.21 29.64 -8.65
N ARG A 6 -45.92 30.22 -7.67
CA ARG A 6 -45.48 30.23 -6.25
C ARG A 6 -45.53 28.86 -5.58
N ARG A 7 -46.46 27.97 -5.98
CA ARG A 7 -46.60 26.62 -5.41
C ARG A 7 -45.52 25.64 -5.88
N LYS A 8 -45.01 25.79 -7.12
CA LYS A 8 -43.93 24.95 -7.66
C LYS A 8 -42.55 25.29 -7.07
N VAL A 9 -42.30 26.56 -6.77
CA VAL A 9 -41.06 27.01 -6.11
C VAL A 9 -40.99 26.52 -4.65
N GLY A 10 -42.12 26.47 -3.94
CA GLY A 10 -42.17 25.96 -2.56
C GLY A 10 -41.88 24.47 -2.42
N ILE A 11 -42.31 23.65 -3.38
CA ILE A 11 -42.06 22.18 -3.37
C ILE A 11 -40.60 21.88 -3.73
N ALA A 12 -40.03 22.58 -4.71
CA ALA A 12 -38.62 22.45 -5.06
C ALA A 12 -37.69 22.89 -3.91
N GLY A 13 -38.02 24.00 -3.23
CA GLY A 13 -37.29 24.46 -2.04
C GLY A 13 -37.39 23.51 -0.84
N ALA A 14 -38.53 22.85 -0.63
CA ALA A 14 -38.72 21.87 0.43
C ALA A 14 -37.96 20.56 0.16
N VAL A 15 -37.92 20.07 -1.09
CA VAL A 15 -37.15 18.87 -1.48
C VAL A 15 -35.64 19.11 -1.34
N VAL A 16 -35.15 20.28 -1.74
CA VAL A 16 -33.74 20.68 -1.55
C VAL A 16 -33.41 20.88 -0.07
N GLY A 17 -34.32 21.45 0.72
CA GLY A 17 -34.16 21.62 2.17
C GLY A 17 -34.11 20.29 2.95
N VAL A 18 -34.96 19.32 2.60
CA VAL A 18 -34.94 17.98 3.22
C VAL A 18 -33.71 17.17 2.79
N ALA A 19 -33.31 17.25 1.51
CA ALA A 19 -32.10 16.59 1.03
C ALA A 19 -30.82 17.15 1.69
N SER A 20 -30.72 18.47 1.82
CA SER A 20 -29.57 19.12 2.47
C SER A 20 -29.53 18.87 3.99
N ALA A 21 -30.69 18.89 4.68
CA ALA A 21 -30.79 18.52 6.09
C ALA A 21 -30.40 17.04 6.33
N GLY A 22 -30.79 16.13 5.43
CA GLY A 22 -30.42 14.71 5.50
C GLY A 22 -28.90 14.48 5.36
N VAL A 23 -28.25 15.20 4.43
CA VAL A 23 -26.78 15.14 4.26
C VAL A 23 -26.07 15.69 5.50
N ALA A 24 -26.52 16.83 6.04
CA ALA A 24 -25.94 17.43 7.25
C ALA A 24 -26.11 16.52 8.49
N ALA A 25 -27.29 15.93 8.67
CA ALA A 25 -27.54 14.99 9.77
C ALA A 25 -26.68 13.72 9.66
N ALA A 26 -26.49 13.18 8.46
CA ALA A 26 -25.61 12.04 8.22
C ALA A 26 -24.13 12.39 8.50
N ALA A 27 -23.67 13.58 8.12
CA ALA A 27 -22.32 14.05 8.42
C ALA A 27 -22.10 14.23 9.94
N LEU A 28 -23.07 14.81 10.65
CA LEU A 28 -23.05 14.95 12.11
C LEU A 28 -23.04 13.60 12.83
N ALA A 29 -23.87 12.66 12.39
CA ALA A 29 -23.90 11.31 12.94
C ALA A 29 -22.56 10.58 12.77
N LYS A 30 -21.92 10.71 11.59
CA LYS A 30 -20.58 10.16 11.32
C LYS A 30 -19.52 10.80 12.21
N ARG A 31 -19.48 12.13 12.29
CA ARG A 31 -18.58 12.88 13.20
C ARG A 31 -18.73 12.42 14.64
N TYR A 32 -19.96 12.24 15.08
CA TYR A 32 -20.26 11.77 16.43
C TYR A 32 -19.78 10.33 16.66
N ALA A 33 -19.98 9.44 15.69
CA ALA A 33 -19.51 8.07 15.74
C ALA A 33 -17.97 7.98 15.77
N VAL A 34 -17.28 8.72 14.90
CA VAL A 34 -15.80 8.80 14.87
C VAL A 34 -15.27 9.41 16.17
N GLY A 35 -15.87 10.49 16.65
CA GLY A 35 -15.52 11.09 17.94
C GLY A 35 -15.63 10.10 19.09
N ARG A 36 -16.71 9.30 19.16
CA ARG A 36 -16.84 8.23 20.15
C ARG A 36 -15.81 7.12 20.00
N ILE A 37 -15.37 6.80 18.78
CA ILE A 37 -14.34 5.79 18.53
C ILE A 37 -12.98 6.29 19.01
N ARG A 38 -12.60 7.54 18.68
CA ARG A 38 -11.35 8.17 19.10
C ARG A 38 -11.24 8.38 20.62
N LEU A 39 -12.36 8.45 21.34
CA LEU A 39 -12.39 8.56 22.80
C LEU A 39 -12.25 7.21 23.52
N ARG A 40 -12.18 6.08 22.80
CA ARG A 40 -11.95 4.77 23.43
C ARG A 40 -10.52 4.66 23.95
N PRO A 41 -10.27 3.83 24.99
CA PRO A 41 -8.91 3.47 25.36
C PRO A 41 -8.17 2.92 24.13
N ASP A 42 -6.97 3.46 23.89
CA ASP A 42 -6.15 3.14 22.74
C ASP A 42 -4.76 2.74 23.22
N LEU A 43 -4.38 1.48 22.94
CA LEU A 43 -3.10 0.92 23.35
C LEU A 43 -1.92 1.60 22.65
N GLU A 44 -2.15 2.14 21.45
CA GLU A 44 -1.12 2.77 20.62
C GLU A 44 -1.14 4.31 20.77
N ALA A 45 -1.88 4.87 21.74
CA ALA A 45 -2.04 6.32 21.89
C ALA A 45 -0.72 7.09 22.07
N ASN A 46 0.29 6.43 22.63
CA ASN A 46 1.62 6.99 22.87
C ASN A 46 2.68 6.39 21.94
N GLU A 47 2.28 5.56 20.98
CA GLU A 47 3.21 5.03 19.99
C GLU A 47 3.63 6.18 19.06
N PRO A 48 4.94 6.43 18.85
CA PRO A 48 5.44 7.55 18.05
C PRO A 48 5.30 7.28 16.54
N LEU A 49 4.08 6.94 16.10
CA LEU A 49 3.77 6.59 14.71
C LEU A 49 4.18 7.72 13.76
N GLY A 50 5.04 7.38 12.79
CA GLY A 50 5.52 8.34 11.81
C GLY A 50 6.58 9.31 12.33
N GLU A 51 7.08 9.15 13.57
CA GLU A 51 8.19 9.95 14.09
C GLU A 51 9.55 9.27 13.93
N LEU A 52 9.57 7.95 13.71
CA LEU A 52 10.82 7.21 13.47
C LEU A 52 11.49 7.69 12.19
N ARG A 53 12.78 8.01 12.27
CA ARG A 53 13.60 8.54 11.18
C ARG A 53 14.96 7.91 11.14
N GLY A 54 15.49 7.89 9.93
CA GLY A 54 16.79 7.33 9.59
C GLY A 54 17.65 8.39 8.99
N ARG A 55 18.78 7.98 8.43
CA ARG A 55 19.61 8.91 7.66
C ARG A 55 18.94 9.14 6.31
N PRO A 56 18.43 10.36 6.04
CA PRO A 56 17.78 10.65 4.76
C PRO A 56 18.81 10.63 3.63
N THR A 57 18.39 10.13 2.48
CA THR A 57 19.17 10.11 1.25
C THR A 57 18.25 10.26 0.04
N THR A 58 18.85 10.45 -1.12
CA THR A 58 18.15 10.54 -2.40
C THR A 58 18.81 9.61 -3.40
N VAL A 59 17.99 8.88 -4.15
CA VAL A 59 18.43 8.04 -5.27
C VAL A 59 18.04 8.76 -6.55
N ALA A 60 19.05 9.11 -7.35
CA ALA A 60 18.83 9.69 -8.67
C ALA A 60 18.58 8.56 -9.66
N THR A 61 17.40 8.55 -10.27
CA THR A 61 17.01 7.54 -11.23
C THR A 61 17.54 7.83 -12.63
N SER A 62 17.60 6.80 -13.47
CA SER A 62 18.07 6.94 -14.86
C SER A 62 17.24 7.90 -15.71
N ASP A 63 15.96 8.09 -15.35
CA ASP A 63 15.03 9.04 -15.97
C ASP A 63 15.00 10.42 -15.29
N GLY A 64 15.90 10.68 -14.34
CA GLY A 64 16.13 12.01 -13.74
C GLY A 64 15.26 12.35 -12.54
N VAL A 65 14.59 11.36 -11.93
CA VAL A 65 13.79 11.52 -10.72
C VAL A 65 14.65 11.31 -9.48
N SER A 66 14.43 12.12 -8.46
CA SER A 66 15.16 12.06 -7.19
C SER A 66 14.30 11.41 -6.12
N LEU A 67 14.35 10.08 -6.02
CA LEU A 67 13.54 9.32 -5.07
C LEU A 67 14.06 9.51 -3.64
N TYR A 68 13.15 9.75 -2.71
CA TYR A 68 13.48 9.87 -1.29
C TYR A 68 13.63 8.49 -0.65
N ALA A 69 14.68 8.33 0.16
CA ALA A 69 14.87 7.13 0.96
C ALA A 69 15.48 7.47 2.33
N GLU A 70 15.35 6.54 3.26
CA GLU A 70 16.01 6.56 4.55
C GLU A 70 16.77 5.26 4.76
N VAL A 71 17.96 5.37 5.35
CA VAL A 71 18.81 4.23 5.70
C VAL A 71 18.95 4.16 7.22
N ASP A 72 18.65 3.00 7.78
CA ASP A 72 18.81 2.69 9.21
C ASP A 72 19.79 1.56 9.45
N GLY A 73 20.17 1.43 10.72
CA GLY A 73 20.89 0.29 11.26
C GLY A 73 22.38 0.26 10.96
N PRO A 74 23.08 -0.78 11.42
CA PRO A 74 24.53 -0.88 11.32
C PRO A 74 25.00 -0.97 9.86
N GLU A 75 26.10 -0.27 9.53
CA GLU A 75 26.67 -0.28 8.18
C GLU A 75 27.35 -1.61 7.82
N ASP A 76 27.80 -2.36 8.83
CA ASP A 76 28.41 -3.68 8.73
C ASP A 76 27.41 -4.83 8.94
N ALA A 77 26.10 -4.54 8.88
CA ALA A 77 25.07 -5.57 8.97
C ALA A 77 25.29 -6.66 7.90
N PRO A 78 25.07 -7.94 8.24
CA PRO A 78 25.30 -9.05 7.32
C PRO A 78 24.37 -9.05 6.10
N LEU A 79 23.25 -8.32 6.18
CA LEU A 79 22.22 -8.25 5.15
C LEU A 79 21.46 -6.92 5.24
N THR A 80 20.98 -6.43 4.09
CA THR A 80 20.08 -5.26 4.01
C THR A 80 18.63 -5.67 3.78
N VAL A 81 17.68 -5.05 4.48
CA VAL A 81 16.24 -5.24 4.27
C VAL A 81 15.69 -4.03 3.52
N VAL A 82 15.13 -4.24 2.32
CA VAL A 82 14.58 -3.16 1.47
C VAL A 82 13.06 -3.20 1.50
N PHE A 83 12.42 -2.09 1.87
CA PHE A 83 10.98 -2.00 2.07
C PHE A 83 10.29 -1.20 0.96
N CYS A 84 9.27 -1.80 0.33
CA CYS A 84 8.45 -1.21 -0.73
C CYS A 84 7.00 -1.06 -0.24
N HIS A 85 6.54 0.17 0.02
CA HIS A 85 5.22 0.42 0.60
C HIS A 85 4.05 0.24 -0.40
N GLY A 86 2.82 0.13 0.10
CA GLY A 86 1.61 0.04 -0.73
C GLY A 86 1.19 1.36 -1.39
N TYR A 87 0.28 1.28 -2.34
CA TYR A 87 -0.31 2.44 -3.02
C TYR A 87 -0.99 3.38 -2.02
N THR A 88 -0.82 4.70 -2.19
CA THR A 88 -1.30 5.76 -1.27
C THR A 88 -0.71 5.72 0.15
N LEU A 89 0.36 4.94 0.36
CA LEU A 89 1.17 4.98 1.56
C LEU A 89 2.50 5.68 1.29
N ASN A 90 3.38 5.67 2.27
CA ASN A 90 4.78 6.08 2.17
C ASN A 90 5.64 5.17 3.07
N LEU A 91 6.95 5.41 3.14
CA LEU A 91 7.89 4.60 3.91
C LEU A 91 7.57 4.52 5.40
N ASP A 92 6.83 5.49 5.95
CA ASP A 92 6.44 5.50 7.37
C ASP A 92 5.48 4.33 7.69
N SER A 93 4.81 3.75 6.68
CA SER A 93 3.94 2.57 6.85
C SER A 93 4.64 1.32 7.39
N TRP A 94 5.96 1.30 7.39
CA TRP A 94 6.80 0.23 7.95
C TRP A 94 7.24 0.50 9.40
N HIS A 95 6.57 1.42 10.10
CA HIS A 95 6.89 1.85 11.46
C HIS A 95 7.30 0.71 12.41
N TYR A 96 6.47 -0.33 12.52
CA TYR A 96 6.71 -1.43 13.46
C TYR A 96 7.86 -2.35 13.02
N GLN A 97 8.02 -2.57 11.71
CA GLN A 97 9.11 -3.39 11.16
C GLN A 97 10.44 -2.65 11.28
N ARG A 98 10.44 -1.35 11.04
CA ARG A 98 11.58 -0.45 11.23
C ARG A 98 12.10 -0.50 12.66
N ARG A 99 11.21 -0.27 13.64
CA ARG A 99 11.52 -0.30 15.07
C ARG A 99 12.10 -1.65 15.52
N ASP A 100 11.60 -2.74 14.95
CA ASP A 100 11.96 -4.10 15.34
C ASP A 100 13.31 -4.55 14.78
N LEU A 101 13.68 -4.09 13.59
CA LEU A 101 14.82 -4.60 12.85
C LEU A 101 16.04 -3.65 12.83
N CYS A 102 15.87 -2.35 13.13
CA CYS A 102 16.91 -1.34 12.93
C CYS A 102 18.19 -1.58 13.74
N ASP A 103 18.11 -2.25 14.89
CA ASP A 103 19.29 -2.53 15.73
C ASP A 103 20.11 -3.73 15.23
N SER A 104 19.52 -4.60 14.40
CA SER A 104 20.13 -5.88 13.97
C SER A 104 20.47 -5.92 12.49
N TYR A 105 19.78 -5.14 11.67
CA TYR A 105 19.93 -5.17 10.21
C TYR A 105 20.01 -3.77 9.65
N ARG A 106 20.70 -3.64 8.51
CA ARG A 106 20.64 -2.43 7.71
C ARG A 106 19.28 -2.38 7.02
N LEU A 107 18.57 -1.27 7.13
CA LEU A 107 17.26 -1.09 6.48
C LEU A 107 17.37 -0.01 5.40
N VAL A 108 16.72 -0.24 4.27
CA VAL A 108 16.49 0.76 3.23
C VAL A 108 14.99 0.88 3.05
N LEU A 109 14.45 2.03 3.44
CA LEU A 109 13.04 2.36 3.23
C LEU A 109 12.96 3.52 2.25
N TRP A 110 12.13 3.39 1.22
CA TRP A 110 12.04 4.42 0.18
C TRP A 110 10.59 4.77 -0.12
N ASP A 111 10.38 6.03 -0.46
CA ASP A 111 9.11 6.51 -0.97
C ASP A 111 9.07 6.23 -2.47
N GLN A 112 8.13 5.40 -2.88
CA GLN A 112 7.92 5.10 -4.29
C GLN A 112 7.59 6.38 -5.06
N ARG A 113 7.91 6.39 -6.35
CA ARG A 113 7.68 7.52 -7.26
C ARG A 113 6.32 8.18 -7.05
N SER A 114 6.30 9.51 -7.03
CA SER A 114 5.10 10.34 -6.78
C SER A 114 4.42 10.15 -5.41
N HIS A 115 4.96 9.35 -4.50
CA HIS A 115 4.40 9.13 -3.16
C HIS A 115 5.31 9.74 -2.08
N GLY A 116 4.72 9.99 -0.91
CA GLY A 116 5.45 10.48 0.26
C GLY A 116 6.27 11.73 -0.04
N ARG A 117 7.59 11.62 0.16
CA ARG A 117 8.57 12.68 -0.04
C ARG A 117 9.26 12.61 -1.41
N SER A 118 9.00 11.57 -2.20
CA SER A 118 9.46 11.49 -3.59
C SER A 118 8.69 12.48 -4.46
N PRO A 119 9.35 13.16 -5.41
CA PRO A 119 8.73 14.18 -6.22
C PRO A 119 7.66 13.60 -7.14
N ARG A 120 6.71 14.45 -7.50
CA ARG A 120 5.68 14.13 -8.47
C ARG A 120 6.26 13.99 -9.87
N THR A 121 5.89 12.92 -10.57
CA THR A 121 6.28 12.63 -11.96
C THR A 121 5.09 12.75 -12.91
N THR A 122 5.29 12.46 -14.19
CA THR A 122 4.19 12.47 -15.15
C THR A 122 3.33 11.20 -15.04
N ALA A 123 2.15 11.23 -15.66
CA ALA A 123 1.23 10.10 -15.68
C ALA A 123 1.81 8.91 -16.44
N GLU A 124 2.59 9.15 -17.48
CA GLU A 124 3.22 8.13 -18.32
C GLU A 124 4.21 7.26 -17.52
N ASP A 125 4.85 7.85 -16.49
CA ASP A 125 5.80 7.14 -15.62
C ASP A 125 5.12 6.37 -14.48
N SER A 126 3.79 6.50 -14.33
CA SER A 126 3.03 5.87 -13.24
C SER A 126 2.66 4.42 -13.57
N THR A 127 3.69 3.58 -13.81
CA THR A 127 3.54 2.16 -14.16
C THR A 127 4.24 1.24 -13.16
N ILE A 128 3.73 0.02 -12.99
CA ILE A 128 4.38 -0.98 -12.12
C ILE A 128 5.77 -1.38 -12.65
N ASP A 129 5.93 -1.41 -13.98
CA ASP A 129 7.23 -1.70 -14.61
C ASP A 129 8.28 -0.65 -14.27
N ARG A 130 7.91 0.64 -14.32
CA ARG A 130 8.81 1.72 -13.89
C ARG A 130 9.14 1.64 -12.40
N LEU A 131 8.20 1.25 -11.55
CA LEU A 131 8.50 1.00 -10.13
C LEU A 131 9.53 -0.14 -9.96
N GLY A 132 9.46 -1.17 -10.80
CA GLY A 132 10.46 -2.26 -10.81
C GLY A 132 11.85 -1.75 -11.19
N ASP A 133 11.96 -0.88 -12.19
CA ASP A 133 13.22 -0.21 -12.56
C ASP A 133 13.73 0.71 -11.44
N ASP A 134 12.84 1.49 -10.82
CA ASP A 134 13.18 2.34 -9.67
C ASP A 134 13.75 1.52 -8.52
N LEU A 135 13.17 0.35 -8.23
CA LEU A 135 13.67 -0.55 -7.19
C LEU A 135 15.07 -1.10 -7.52
N ALA A 136 15.34 -1.44 -8.79
CA ALA A 136 16.68 -1.85 -9.22
C ALA A 136 17.72 -0.75 -8.94
N GLU A 137 17.37 0.49 -9.26
CA GLU A 137 18.24 1.66 -9.06
C GLU A 137 18.42 2.00 -7.57
N VAL A 138 17.39 1.79 -6.74
CA VAL A 138 17.49 1.90 -5.26
C VAL A 138 18.42 0.83 -4.70
N ILE A 139 18.34 -0.42 -5.18
CA ILE A 139 19.22 -1.51 -4.76
C ILE A 139 20.66 -1.23 -5.16
N ASP A 140 20.91 -0.76 -6.38
CA ASP A 140 22.25 -0.42 -6.85
C ASP A 140 22.87 0.71 -6.01
N ALA A 141 22.10 1.76 -5.72
CA ALA A 141 22.61 2.93 -5.03
C ALA A 141 22.82 2.73 -3.51
N LEU A 142 21.95 1.99 -2.82
CA LEU A 142 21.88 2.02 -1.34
C LEU A 142 22.24 0.72 -0.64
N VAL A 143 22.27 -0.39 -1.38
CA VAL A 143 22.55 -1.72 -0.83
C VAL A 143 24.02 -2.06 -1.15
N PRO A 144 24.91 -2.27 -0.17
CA PRO A 144 26.30 -2.64 -0.47
C PRO A 144 26.48 -4.15 -0.73
N GLY A 145 25.60 -5.01 -0.19
CA GLY A 145 25.75 -6.46 -0.18
C GLY A 145 24.46 -7.24 -0.47
N PRO A 146 24.30 -8.47 0.03
CA PRO A 146 23.05 -9.21 -0.14
C PRO A 146 21.88 -8.50 0.55
N CYS A 147 20.68 -8.66 0.01
CA CYS A 147 19.46 -8.09 0.58
C CYS A 147 18.26 -9.02 0.54
N VAL A 148 17.25 -8.71 1.34
CA VAL A 148 15.89 -9.24 1.17
C VAL A 148 14.94 -8.09 0.84
N LEU A 149 13.91 -8.40 0.06
CA LEU A 149 12.90 -7.43 -0.34
C LEU A 149 11.59 -7.68 0.41
N VAL A 150 10.95 -6.61 0.88
CA VAL A 150 9.68 -6.66 1.60
C VAL A 150 8.69 -5.74 0.89
N GLY A 151 7.65 -6.31 0.30
CA GLY A 151 6.65 -5.56 -0.47
C GLY A 151 5.25 -5.72 0.11
N HIS A 152 4.59 -4.60 0.39
CA HIS A 152 3.16 -4.56 0.73
C HIS A 152 2.34 -4.08 -0.45
N SER A 153 1.28 -4.81 -0.82
CA SER A 153 0.33 -4.39 -1.85
C SER A 153 1.05 -4.01 -3.16
N MET A 154 0.96 -2.74 -3.61
CA MET A 154 1.73 -2.22 -4.75
C MET A 154 3.24 -2.50 -4.66
N GLY A 155 3.84 -2.45 -3.47
CA GLY A 155 5.25 -2.79 -3.28
C GLY A 155 5.56 -4.27 -3.58
N GLY A 156 4.61 -5.19 -3.39
CA GLY A 156 4.75 -6.57 -3.86
C GLY A 156 4.72 -6.66 -5.39
N MET A 157 3.86 -5.87 -6.05
CA MET A 157 3.80 -5.75 -7.50
C MET A 157 5.10 -5.17 -8.07
N THR A 158 5.68 -4.19 -7.38
CA THR A 158 7.00 -3.61 -7.67
C THR A 158 8.10 -4.67 -7.67
N ILE A 159 8.13 -5.56 -6.65
CA ILE A 159 9.10 -6.66 -6.60
C ILE A 159 8.87 -7.66 -7.74
N MET A 160 7.62 -7.97 -8.08
CA MET A 160 7.32 -8.85 -9.22
C MET A 160 7.72 -8.23 -10.56
N ALA A 161 7.60 -6.91 -10.72
CA ALA A 161 8.11 -6.21 -11.89
C ALA A 161 9.65 -6.17 -11.93
N LEU A 162 10.31 -6.04 -10.78
CA LEU A 162 11.77 -6.20 -10.68
C LEU A 162 12.18 -7.60 -11.16
N ALA A 163 11.48 -8.64 -10.71
CA ALA A 163 11.74 -10.02 -11.13
C ALA A 163 11.56 -10.26 -12.63
N ASP A 164 10.57 -9.61 -13.23
CA ASP A 164 10.32 -9.67 -14.68
C ASP A 164 11.41 -8.98 -15.50
N ARG A 165 11.92 -7.85 -15.00
CA ARG A 165 12.78 -6.92 -15.75
C ARG A 165 14.27 -7.11 -15.48
N HIS A 166 14.62 -7.51 -14.26
CA HIS A 166 15.98 -7.71 -13.74
C HIS A 166 16.09 -9.05 -13.00
N PRO A 167 15.73 -10.19 -13.65
CA PRO A 167 15.72 -11.51 -13.00
C PRO A 167 17.09 -11.94 -12.46
N GLU A 168 18.18 -11.45 -13.06
CA GLU A 168 19.56 -11.74 -12.67
C GLU A 168 19.93 -11.23 -11.26
N LEU A 169 19.13 -10.31 -10.70
CA LEU A 169 19.34 -9.84 -9.32
C LEU A 169 18.89 -10.87 -8.28
N PHE A 170 18.06 -11.86 -8.64
CA PHE A 170 17.54 -12.86 -7.71
C PHE A 170 18.51 -14.06 -7.60
N GLY A 171 18.86 -14.42 -6.37
CA GLY A 171 19.90 -15.43 -6.10
C GLY A 171 21.06 -14.80 -5.34
N ASP A 172 22.11 -14.35 -6.02
CA ASP A 172 23.31 -13.83 -5.35
C ASP A 172 23.09 -12.48 -4.66
N ARG A 173 22.29 -11.61 -5.25
CA ARG A 173 22.08 -10.25 -4.74
C ARG A 173 20.84 -10.12 -3.86
N ILE A 174 19.69 -10.57 -4.36
CA ILE A 174 18.44 -10.66 -3.61
C ILE A 174 18.33 -12.10 -3.11
N LYS A 175 18.41 -12.27 -1.79
CA LYS A 175 18.44 -13.56 -1.09
C LYS A 175 17.10 -13.98 -0.51
N GLY A 176 16.07 -13.14 -0.61
CA GLY A 176 14.73 -13.50 -0.17
C GLY A 176 13.69 -12.42 -0.39
N VAL A 177 12.42 -12.83 -0.41
CA VAL A 177 11.28 -11.94 -0.71
C VAL A 177 10.12 -12.17 0.25
N THR A 178 9.51 -11.09 0.73
CA THR A 178 8.22 -11.10 1.42
C THR A 178 7.18 -10.35 0.61
N LEU A 179 6.05 -11.01 0.33
CA LEU A 179 4.89 -10.47 -0.36
C LEU A 179 3.71 -10.39 0.61
N ILE A 180 3.29 -9.18 0.99
CA ILE A 180 2.23 -8.94 1.98
C ILE A 180 1.02 -8.31 1.30
N SER A 181 -0.15 -8.95 1.40
CA SER A 181 -1.44 -8.43 0.91
C SER A 181 -1.34 -7.88 -0.53
N THR A 182 -0.73 -8.65 -1.42
CA THR A 182 -0.51 -8.26 -2.82
C THR A 182 -1.18 -9.21 -3.79
N SER A 183 -1.04 -8.94 -5.08
CA SER A 183 -1.59 -9.73 -6.17
C SER A 183 -0.60 -9.76 -7.33
N SER A 184 -0.44 -10.93 -7.95
CA SER A 184 0.31 -11.09 -9.19
C SER A 184 -0.49 -10.74 -10.45
N GLY A 185 -1.78 -10.42 -10.32
CA GLY A 185 -2.63 -9.96 -11.43
C GLY A 185 -4.13 -10.10 -11.19
N LYS A 186 -4.94 -9.85 -12.24
CA LYS A 186 -6.42 -9.98 -12.21
C LYS A 186 -7.14 -9.10 -11.19
N LEU A 187 -6.53 -7.98 -10.78
CA LEU A 187 -7.18 -7.06 -9.84
C LEU A 187 -8.47 -6.45 -10.40
N ALA A 188 -8.54 -6.25 -11.72
CA ALA A 188 -9.75 -5.80 -12.38
C ALA A 188 -10.94 -6.78 -12.28
N GLU A 189 -10.71 -8.03 -11.88
CA GLU A 189 -11.78 -9.03 -11.70
C GLU A 189 -12.37 -8.99 -10.26
N VAL A 190 -11.70 -8.29 -9.33
CA VAL A 190 -12.17 -8.13 -7.94
C VAL A 190 -13.42 -7.27 -7.93
N SER A 191 -14.56 -7.90 -7.67
CA SER A 191 -15.86 -7.22 -7.74
C SER A 191 -16.17 -6.35 -6.51
N LEU A 192 -15.29 -6.31 -5.50
CA LEU A 192 -15.48 -5.61 -4.20
C LEU A 192 -16.86 -5.87 -3.55
N GLY A 193 -17.47 -7.03 -3.82
CA GLY A 193 -18.83 -7.37 -3.37
C GLY A 193 -19.97 -6.63 -4.07
N LEU A 194 -19.72 -5.83 -5.11
CA LEU A 194 -20.78 -5.24 -5.94
C LEU A 194 -21.37 -6.29 -6.90
N PRO A 195 -22.70 -6.28 -7.15
CA PRO A 195 -23.30 -7.12 -8.17
C PRO A 195 -22.58 -6.93 -9.52
N ALA A 196 -22.31 -8.01 -10.26
CA ALA A 196 -21.52 -7.99 -11.50
C ALA A 196 -21.98 -6.96 -12.56
N LEU A 197 -23.24 -6.51 -12.48
CA LEU A 197 -23.80 -5.46 -13.32
C LEU A 197 -23.24 -4.06 -13.00
N LEU A 198 -22.97 -3.77 -11.72
CA LEU A 198 -22.40 -2.51 -11.23
C LEU A 198 -20.88 -2.47 -11.42
N ALA A 199 -20.18 -3.59 -11.21
CA ALA A 199 -18.75 -3.69 -11.52
C ALA A 199 -18.47 -3.33 -12.99
N LYS A 200 -19.26 -3.87 -13.93
CA LYS A 200 -19.20 -3.52 -15.37
C LYS A 200 -19.48 -2.04 -15.67
N ALA A 201 -20.19 -1.32 -14.81
CA ALA A 201 -20.43 0.11 -14.96
C ALA A 201 -19.24 0.96 -14.47
N VAL A 202 -18.56 0.52 -13.41
CA VAL A 202 -17.32 1.15 -12.90
C VAL A 202 -16.16 0.98 -13.88
N HIS A 203 -16.05 -0.17 -14.55
CA HIS A 203 -15.06 -0.38 -15.62
C HIS A 203 -15.38 0.34 -16.94
N LYS A 204 -16.53 1.01 -17.03
CA LYS A 204 -16.97 1.77 -18.22
C LYS A 204 -16.67 3.28 -18.13
N VAL A 205 -15.83 3.67 -17.17
CA VAL A 205 -15.28 5.02 -17.09
C VAL A 205 -14.13 5.12 -18.10
N THR A 206 -14.40 5.78 -19.24
CA THR A 206 -13.45 6.03 -20.31
C THR A 206 -12.29 6.93 -19.81
N PRO A 207 -11.05 6.82 -20.32
CA PRO A 207 -9.91 7.68 -19.89
C PRO A 207 -10.23 9.19 -19.84
N GLY A 208 -11.13 9.66 -20.72
CA GLY A 208 -11.56 11.05 -20.78
C GLY A 208 -12.38 11.55 -19.57
N THR A 209 -13.13 10.70 -18.87
CA THR A 209 -13.90 11.12 -17.68
C THR A 209 -13.05 11.21 -16.42
N VAL A 210 -11.98 10.41 -16.32
CA VAL A 210 -10.94 10.56 -15.28
C VAL A 210 -10.15 11.85 -15.50
N SER A 211 -9.79 12.16 -16.76
CA SER A 211 -9.14 13.43 -17.14
C SER A 211 -10.01 14.68 -16.91
N MET A 212 -11.34 14.55 -16.95
CA MET A 212 -12.23 15.68 -16.63
C MET A 212 -12.30 15.98 -15.12
N LEU A 213 -12.10 14.96 -14.27
CA LEU A 213 -11.97 15.10 -12.81
C LEU A 213 -10.62 15.71 -12.40
N SER A 214 -9.54 15.48 -13.16
CA SER A 214 -8.22 16.04 -12.85
C SER A 214 -8.14 17.56 -13.01
N ARG A 215 -8.98 18.18 -13.85
CA ARG A 215 -9.13 19.65 -13.89
C ARG A 215 -9.70 20.25 -12.59
N GLY A 216 -10.28 19.42 -11.73
CA GLY A 216 -10.81 19.80 -10.42
C GLY A 216 -9.97 19.32 -9.24
N GLY A 217 -8.74 18.81 -9.45
CA GLY A 217 -7.91 18.17 -8.42
C GLY A 217 -7.86 18.92 -7.10
N ALA A 218 -7.51 20.21 -7.11
CA ALA A 218 -7.49 21.04 -5.90
C ALA A 218 -8.88 21.21 -5.21
N LEU A 219 -9.99 21.16 -5.95
CA LEU A 219 -11.33 21.19 -5.38
C LEU A 219 -11.72 19.81 -4.81
N VAL A 220 -11.28 18.73 -5.44
CA VAL A 220 -11.45 17.35 -4.96
C VAL A 220 -10.62 17.14 -3.69
N ASP A 221 -9.38 17.62 -3.65
CA ASP A 221 -8.50 17.55 -2.49
C ASP A 221 -9.08 18.33 -1.31
N ARG A 222 -9.57 19.56 -1.52
CA ARG A 222 -10.31 20.31 -0.49
C ARG A 222 -11.58 19.58 -0.01
N GLY A 223 -12.26 18.87 -0.92
CA GLY A 223 -13.40 18.03 -0.58
C GLY A 223 -13.00 16.81 0.26
N ARG A 224 -11.87 16.17 -0.07
CA ARG A 224 -11.26 15.06 0.70
C ARG A 224 -10.82 15.53 2.09
N GLU A 225 -10.21 16.71 2.21
CA GLU A 225 -9.85 17.34 3.49
C GLU A 225 -11.07 17.52 4.41
N ALA A 226 -12.23 17.89 3.85
CA ALA A 226 -13.48 18.05 4.61
C ALA A 226 -14.20 16.72 4.94
N GLY A 227 -13.85 15.62 4.26
CA GLY A 227 -14.49 14.30 4.33
C GLY A 227 -13.83 13.27 5.28
N ASN A 228 -12.97 13.74 6.19
CA ASN A 228 -12.13 12.92 7.10
C ASN A 228 -12.86 11.71 7.72
N ASP A 229 -14.07 11.89 8.25
CA ASP A 229 -14.81 10.81 8.92
C ASP A 229 -15.21 9.67 7.96
N VAL A 230 -15.42 9.97 6.67
CA VAL A 230 -15.77 8.96 5.67
C VAL A 230 -14.54 8.16 5.24
N ALA A 231 -13.41 8.83 5.03
CA ALA A 231 -12.14 8.19 4.71
C ALA A 231 -11.65 7.31 5.88
N PHE A 232 -11.71 7.84 7.11
CA PHE A 232 -11.41 7.09 8.34
C PHE A 232 -12.27 5.83 8.45
N LEU A 233 -13.58 5.94 8.28
CA LEU A 233 -14.47 4.76 8.35
C LEU A 233 -14.19 3.78 7.21
N ALA A 234 -14.02 4.24 5.97
CA ALA A 234 -13.71 3.35 4.85
C ALA A 234 -12.40 2.59 5.08
N LEU A 235 -11.33 3.27 5.49
CA LEU A 235 -10.06 2.64 5.82
C LEU A 235 -10.20 1.69 7.01
N ARG A 236 -10.93 2.08 8.05
CA ARG A 236 -11.14 1.24 9.23
C ARG A 236 -11.79 -0.10 8.88
N TYR A 237 -12.71 -0.13 7.92
CA TYR A 237 -13.42 -1.35 7.51
C TYR A 237 -12.73 -2.12 6.37
N LEU A 238 -12.00 -1.45 5.48
CA LEU A 238 -11.32 -2.11 4.36
C LEU A 238 -9.86 -2.46 4.68
N GLY A 239 -9.17 -1.62 5.42
CA GLY A 239 -7.75 -1.78 5.77
C GLY A 239 -7.50 -2.70 6.96
N PHE A 240 -8.50 -2.89 7.85
CA PHE A 240 -8.33 -3.64 9.10
C PHE A 240 -9.43 -4.71 9.28
N GLY A 241 -9.04 -5.92 9.67
CA GLY A 241 -9.90 -7.10 9.86
C GLY A 241 -10.68 -7.12 11.16
N ASP A 242 -10.26 -6.33 12.16
CA ASP A 242 -11.06 -6.04 13.37
C ASP A 242 -11.34 -4.53 13.54
N PRO A 243 -12.30 -3.98 12.77
CA PRO A 243 -12.68 -2.57 12.86
C PRO A 243 -13.26 -2.19 14.23
N LYS A 244 -13.60 -3.13 15.11
CA LYS A 244 -14.13 -2.79 16.44
C LYS A 244 -13.01 -2.49 17.42
N ASN A 245 -11.91 -3.25 17.34
CA ASN A 245 -10.83 -3.20 18.31
C ASN A 245 -9.53 -2.57 17.77
N VAL A 246 -9.42 -2.32 16.46
CA VAL A 246 -8.25 -1.62 15.92
C VAL A 246 -8.09 -0.23 16.56
N SER A 247 -6.85 0.07 16.94
CA SER A 247 -6.42 1.36 17.50
C SER A 247 -6.87 2.52 16.61
N PRO A 248 -7.61 3.51 17.15
CA PRO A 248 -7.88 4.76 16.45
C PRO A 248 -6.60 5.47 15.98
N THR A 249 -5.53 5.49 16.79
CA THR A 249 -4.24 6.10 16.46
C THR A 249 -3.61 5.46 15.23
N VAL A 250 -3.63 4.12 15.13
CA VAL A 250 -3.12 3.42 13.93
C VAL A 250 -3.96 3.71 12.69
N VAL A 251 -5.29 3.77 12.82
CA VAL A 251 -6.17 4.13 11.69
C VAL A 251 -5.92 5.57 11.25
N ASP A 252 -5.80 6.52 12.19
CA ASP A 252 -5.51 7.93 11.89
C ASP A 252 -4.14 8.08 11.24
N PHE A 253 -3.14 7.32 11.68
CA PHE A 253 -1.82 7.29 11.06
C PHE A 253 -1.89 6.81 9.60
N ALA A 254 -2.53 5.66 9.35
CA ALA A 254 -2.68 5.13 8.00
C ALA A 254 -3.50 6.07 7.09
N GLU A 255 -4.58 6.65 7.62
CA GLU A 255 -5.41 7.60 6.89
C GLU A 255 -4.66 8.91 6.59
N SER A 256 -3.75 9.34 7.47
CA SER A 256 -2.92 10.53 7.22
C SER A 256 -2.01 10.37 6.00
N MET A 257 -1.42 9.18 5.80
CA MET A 257 -0.60 8.86 4.62
C MET A 257 -1.46 8.89 3.35
N ILE A 258 -2.63 8.24 3.39
CA ILE A 258 -3.58 8.22 2.26
C ILE A 258 -4.04 9.63 1.89
N ARG A 259 -4.30 10.47 2.89
CA ARG A 259 -4.69 11.87 2.68
C ARG A 259 -3.56 12.69 2.07
N SER A 260 -2.32 12.45 2.50
CA SER A 260 -1.14 13.17 1.99
C SER A 260 -0.82 12.87 0.52
N THR A 261 -1.38 11.78 -0.03
CA THR A 261 -1.22 11.44 -1.45
C THR A 261 -2.19 12.28 -2.30
N PRO A 262 -1.69 13.12 -3.23
CA PRO A 262 -2.54 13.93 -4.10
C PRO A 262 -3.47 13.07 -4.96
N PHE A 263 -4.69 13.54 -5.22
CA PHE A 263 -5.65 12.78 -6.02
C PHE A 263 -5.14 12.48 -7.44
N GLU A 264 -4.32 13.33 -8.04
CA GLU A 264 -3.73 13.07 -9.36
C GLU A 264 -2.77 11.88 -9.34
N VAL A 265 -2.01 11.68 -8.26
CA VAL A 265 -1.17 10.48 -8.10
C VAL A 265 -2.05 9.24 -8.03
N ILE A 266 -3.17 9.34 -7.30
CA ILE A 266 -4.15 8.27 -7.23
C ILE A 266 -4.66 7.95 -8.65
N ALA A 267 -5.15 8.96 -9.37
CA ALA A 267 -5.70 8.80 -10.71
C ALA A 267 -4.69 8.20 -11.71
N ASP A 268 -3.42 8.60 -11.64
CA ASP A 268 -2.40 8.17 -12.59
C ASP A 268 -1.96 6.72 -12.39
N PHE A 269 -1.84 6.25 -11.13
CA PHE A 269 -1.47 4.86 -10.84
C PHE A 269 -2.64 3.88 -10.94
N TYR A 270 -3.89 4.36 -10.87
CA TYR A 270 -5.06 3.47 -10.88
C TYR A 270 -5.12 2.54 -12.11
N PRO A 271 -4.93 3.02 -13.36
CA PRO A 271 -4.85 2.14 -14.53
C PRO A 271 -3.77 1.07 -14.41
N ALA A 272 -2.57 1.43 -13.94
CA ALA A 272 -1.44 0.52 -13.80
C ALA A 272 -1.70 -0.61 -12.78
N LEU A 273 -2.40 -0.30 -11.68
CA LEU A 273 -2.83 -1.31 -10.71
C LEU A 273 -3.87 -2.26 -11.31
N MET A 274 -4.83 -1.73 -12.05
CA MET A 274 -5.89 -2.55 -12.67
C MET A 274 -5.38 -3.42 -13.83
N SER A 275 -4.36 -2.95 -14.55
CA SER A 275 -3.70 -3.69 -15.63
C SER A 275 -2.52 -4.54 -15.17
N HIS A 276 -2.21 -4.57 -13.86
CA HIS A 276 -1.09 -5.34 -13.35
C HIS A 276 -1.28 -6.83 -13.68
N ASP A 277 -0.26 -7.42 -14.29
CA ASP A 277 -0.11 -8.86 -14.50
C ASP A 277 1.39 -9.18 -14.55
N LYS A 278 1.85 -9.94 -13.55
CA LYS A 278 3.22 -10.45 -13.43
C LYS A 278 3.21 -11.93 -13.04
N LEU A 279 2.17 -12.68 -13.41
CA LEU A 279 2.13 -14.13 -13.17
C LEU A 279 3.36 -14.85 -13.76
N SER A 280 3.83 -14.42 -14.94
CA SER A 280 4.98 -15.01 -15.62
C SER A 280 6.32 -14.76 -14.93
N ALA A 281 6.40 -13.77 -14.05
CA ALA A 281 7.62 -13.41 -13.33
C ALA A 281 7.79 -14.20 -12.03
N LEU A 282 6.71 -14.79 -11.50
CA LEU A 282 6.75 -15.55 -10.24
C LEU A 282 7.83 -16.64 -10.21
N PRO A 283 8.07 -17.45 -11.26
CA PRO A 283 9.10 -18.49 -11.21
C PRO A 283 10.51 -17.99 -10.84
N VAL A 284 10.83 -16.72 -11.10
CA VAL A 284 12.11 -16.11 -10.68
C VAL A 284 12.23 -16.08 -9.15
N LEU A 285 11.13 -15.79 -8.45
CA LEU A 285 11.08 -15.73 -6.99
C LEU A 285 11.21 -17.13 -6.35
N ASP A 286 10.85 -18.19 -7.08
CA ASP A 286 11.02 -19.56 -6.59
C ASP A 286 12.50 -19.92 -6.45
N GLY A 287 13.45 -19.15 -7.01
CA GLY A 287 14.89 -19.32 -6.81
C GLY A 287 15.39 -18.96 -5.41
N VAL A 288 14.63 -18.18 -4.64
CA VAL A 288 15.03 -17.69 -3.31
C VAL A 288 13.98 -17.99 -2.23
N PRO A 289 14.36 -18.01 -0.94
CA PRO A 289 13.40 -17.97 0.15
C PRO A 289 12.30 -16.93 -0.08
N THR A 290 11.04 -17.38 -0.15
CA THR A 290 9.89 -16.47 -0.32
C THR A 290 8.87 -16.69 0.79
N SER A 291 8.29 -15.61 1.29
CA SER A 291 7.17 -15.60 2.24
C SER A 291 6.00 -14.81 1.65
N ILE A 292 4.80 -15.38 1.69
CA ILE A 292 3.56 -14.78 1.21
C ILE A 292 2.60 -14.69 2.39
N MET A 293 2.09 -13.49 2.65
CA MET A 293 1.21 -13.23 3.79
C MET A 293 0.01 -12.40 3.36
N VAL A 294 -1.17 -12.71 3.89
CA VAL A 294 -2.40 -11.95 3.60
C VAL A 294 -3.37 -12.06 4.77
N GLY A 295 -4.16 -11.02 5.01
CA GLY A 295 -5.27 -11.07 5.94
C GLY A 295 -6.42 -11.93 5.41
N ASP A 296 -7.05 -12.75 6.25
CA ASP A 296 -8.21 -13.58 5.88
C ASP A 296 -9.45 -12.77 5.47
N LYS A 297 -9.48 -11.48 5.81
CA LYS A 297 -10.53 -10.52 5.47
C LYS A 297 -10.05 -9.46 4.48
N ASP A 298 -8.95 -9.67 3.76
CA ASP A 298 -8.49 -8.72 2.74
C ASP A 298 -9.49 -8.62 1.58
N TRP A 299 -10.14 -7.47 1.43
CA TRP A 299 -11.09 -7.22 0.33
C TRP A 299 -10.44 -6.59 -0.90
N LEU A 300 -9.24 -6.02 -0.75
CA LEU A 300 -8.54 -5.30 -1.82
C LEU A 300 -7.70 -6.26 -2.66
N THR A 301 -7.03 -7.20 -1.98
CA THR A 301 -6.28 -8.30 -2.59
C THR A 301 -6.77 -9.60 -1.94
N PRO A 302 -7.96 -10.10 -2.34
CA PRO A 302 -8.55 -11.29 -1.73
C PRO A 302 -7.59 -12.45 -1.62
N VAL A 303 -7.77 -13.27 -0.57
CA VAL A 303 -6.89 -14.40 -0.21
C VAL A 303 -6.54 -15.31 -1.40
N ASP A 304 -7.47 -15.46 -2.35
CA ASP A 304 -7.32 -16.26 -3.56
C ASP A 304 -6.15 -15.77 -4.45
N HIS A 305 -5.83 -14.49 -4.45
CA HIS A 305 -4.64 -13.96 -5.14
C HIS A 305 -3.35 -14.49 -4.50
N SER A 306 -3.28 -14.50 -3.17
CA SER A 306 -2.12 -15.04 -2.45
C SER A 306 -2.03 -16.56 -2.56
N LYS A 307 -3.17 -17.27 -2.57
CA LYS A 307 -3.22 -18.71 -2.87
C LYS A 307 -2.74 -19.03 -4.28
N ALA A 308 -3.12 -18.21 -5.27
CA ALA A 308 -2.63 -18.36 -6.64
C ALA A 308 -1.11 -18.16 -6.73
N MET A 309 -0.56 -17.14 -6.04
CA MET A 309 0.89 -16.96 -5.96
C MET A 309 1.58 -18.13 -5.26
N ALA A 310 1.06 -18.61 -4.13
CA ALA A 310 1.60 -19.77 -3.41
C ALA A 310 1.56 -21.05 -4.24
N ALA A 311 0.52 -21.24 -5.07
CA ALA A 311 0.45 -22.37 -6.00
C ALA A 311 1.51 -22.28 -7.12
N ALA A 312 1.88 -21.07 -7.54
CA ALA A 312 2.95 -20.84 -8.51
C ALA A 312 4.36 -20.85 -7.90
N LEU A 313 4.48 -20.71 -6.58
CA LEU A 313 5.71 -20.64 -5.80
C LEU A 313 5.74 -21.78 -4.76
N PRO A 314 5.96 -23.04 -5.18
CA PRO A 314 5.82 -24.19 -4.30
C PRO A 314 6.81 -24.20 -3.13
N ARG A 315 7.92 -23.45 -3.20
CA ARG A 315 8.88 -23.28 -2.09
C ARG A 315 8.53 -22.12 -1.16
N ALA A 316 7.54 -21.29 -1.49
CA ALA A 316 7.15 -20.17 -0.66
C ALA A 316 6.42 -20.64 0.61
N GLN A 317 6.71 -19.98 1.72
CA GLN A 317 5.89 -20.10 2.93
C GLN A 317 4.65 -19.22 2.76
N PHE A 318 3.46 -19.81 2.88
CA PHE A 318 2.20 -19.08 2.80
C PHE A 318 1.53 -18.98 4.16
N THR A 319 1.13 -17.76 4.56
CA THR A 319 0.47 -17.47 5.84
C THR A 319 -0.81 -16.65 5.61
N GLU A 320 -1.96 -17.26 5.91
CA GLU A 320 -3.21 -16.51 6.10
C GLU A 320 -3.23 -16.00 7.55
N VAL A 321 -3.36 -14.68 7.74
CA VAL A 321 -3.36 -14.06 9.06
C VAL A 321 -4.80 -13.86 9.52
N PRO A 322 -5.24 -14.57 10.58
CA PRO A 322 -6.62 -14.49 11.04
C PRO A 322 -7.01 -13.09 11.51
N ASP A 323 -8.29 -12.78 11.35
CA ASP A 323 -8.89 -11.52 11.79
C ASP A 323 -8.12 -10.28 11.34
N SER A 324 -7.59 -10.32 10.12
CA SER A 324 -6.76 -9.26 9.55
C SER A 324 -7.20 -8.92 8.13
N SER A 325 -7.02 -7.67 7.73
CA SER A 325 -7.34 -7.22 6.37
C SER A 325 -6.07 -6.73 5.67
N HIS A 326 -6.17 -5.71 4.82
CA HIS A 326 -5.12 -5.32 3.88
C HIS A 326 -3.85 -4.74 4.52
N LEU A 327 -3.94 -4.05 5.66
CA LEU A 327 -2.79 -3.41 6.31
C LEU A 327 -2.18 -4.32 7.39
N VAL A 328 -1.89 -5.58 7.05
CA VAL A 328 -1.38 -6.61 7.98
C VAL A 328 -0.14 -6.14 8.74
N GLN A 329 0.75 -5.38 8.09
CA GLN A 329 1.97 -4.84 8.71
C GLN A 329 1.72 -3.84 9.83
N LEU A 330 0.57 -3.15 9.80
CA LEU A 330 0.12 -2.25 10.86
C LEU A 330 -0.85 -2.94 11.84
N GLU A 331 -1.63 -3.91 11.37
CA GLU A 331 -2.67 -4.59 12.17
C GLU A 331 -2.13 -5.75 13.03
N ARG A 332 -1.13 -6.47 12.52
CA ARG A 332 -0.49 -7.64 13.14
C ARG A 332 1.04 -7.54 13.02
N PRO A 333 1.65 -6.47 13.57
CA PRO A 333 3.07 -6.21 13.38
C PRO A 333 3.96 -7.34 13.91
N THR A 334 3.59 -7.99 15.01
CA THR A 334 4.37 -9.12 15.56
C THR A 334 4.44 -10.30 14.60
N VAL A 335 3.31 -10.66 13.97
CA VAL A 335 3.24 -11.75 12.98
C VAL A 335 4.13 -11.44 11.77
N VAL A 336 4.09 -10.20 11.29
CA VAL A 336 4.95 -9.76 10.18
C VAL A 336 6.43 -9.79 10.59
N ASN A 337 6.77 -9.25 11.76
CA ASN A 337 8.16 -9.20 12.23
C ASN A 337 8.75 -10.61 12.45
N ASP A 338 7.96 -11.53 12.99
CA ASP A 338 8.36 -12.94 13.14
C ASP A 338 8.65 -13.59 11.78
N ALA A 339 7.76 -13.39 10.80
CA ALA A 339 7.95 -13.91 9.45
C ALA A 339 9.17 -13.30 8.74
N LEU A 340 9.43 -12.00 8.93
CA LEU A 340 10.61 -11.33 8.39
C LEU A 340 11.89 -11.90 9.01
N ARG A 341 11.93 -12.09 10.33
CA ARG A 341 13.08 -12.70 11.00
C ARG A 341 13.32 -14.14 10.55
N ASP A 342 12.28 -14.94 10.35
CA ASP A 342 12.40 -16.30 9.80
C ASP A 342 12.98 -16.26 8.38
N LEU A 343 12.42 -15.42 7.51
CA LEU A 343 12.90 -15.26 6.13
C LEU A 343 14.38 -14.86 6.09
N ILE A 344 14.78 -13.86 6.88
CA ILE A 344 16.18 -13.40 6.93
C ILE A 344 17.12 -14.52 7.37
N LYS A 345 16.73 -15.32 8.37
CA LYS A 345 17.53 -16.49 8.80
C LYS A 345 17.70 -17.49 7.66
N ARG A 346 16.63 -17.79 6.90
CA ARG A 346 16.69 -18.69 5.73
C ARG A 346 17.57 -18.12 4.62
N ALA A 347 17.45 -16.83 4.33
CA ALA A 347 18.26 -16.13 3.33
C ALA A 347 19.77 -16.16 3.65
N ILE A 348 20.13 -16.03 4.94
CA ILE A 348 21.52 -16.13 5.40
C ILE A 348 22.02 -17.59 5.35
N ALA A 349 21.19 -18.55 5.74
CA ALA A 349 21.55 -19.97 5.73
C ALA A 349 21.82 -20.51 4.31
N ASP A 350 20.97 -20.16 3.34
CA ASP A 350 21.15 -20.55 1.94
C ASP A 350 22.47 -19.98 1.37
N SER A 351 22.83 -18.75 1.77
CA SER A 351 24.11 -18.13 1.37
C SER A 351 25.34 -18.89 1.90
N ALA A 352 25.22 -19.50 3.08
CA ALA A 352 26.31 -20.28 3.66
C ALA A 352 26.48 -21.65 2.98
N ALA A 353 25.37 -22.26 2.53
CA ALA A 353 25.40 -23.53 1.81
C ALA A 353 26.06 -23.41 0.43
N ASP A 354 25.77 -22.33 -0.31
CA ASP A 354 26.37 -22.05 -1.63
C ASP A 354 27.90 -21.79 -1.56
N GLY A 355 28.41 -21.35 -0.41
CA GLY A 355 29.82 -21.07 -0.18
C GLY A 355 30.69 -22.29 0.14
N THR A 356 30.08 -23.41 0.55
CA THR A 356 30.79 -24.65 0.89
C THR A 356 31.09 -25.57 -0.31
N ASP A 357 30.48 -25.31 -1.47
CA ASP A 357 30.63 -26.11 -2.70
C ASP A 357 31.56 -25.47 -3.75
N ARG A 358 32.33 -24.43 -3.38
CA ARG A 358 33.32 -23.76 -4.26
C ARG A 358 34.76 -24.01 -3.88
#